data_AF-A0A7X4J730-F1
#
_entry.id   AF-A0A7X4J730-F1
#
_cell.length_a   1.000
_cell.length_b   1.000
_cell.length_c   1.000
_cell.angle_alpha   90.00
_cell.angle_beta   90.00
_cell.angle_gamma   90.00
#
_symmetry.space_group_name_H-M   'P 1'
#
loop_
_entity.id
_entity.type
_entity.pdbx_description
1 polymer ?
#
loop_
_entity_poly.entity_id
_entity_poly.type
_entity_poly.pdbx_seq_one_letter_code
_entity_poly.pdbx_strand_id
1 'polypeptide(L)' 'MKDAIALLEANWRGTPVVQLTTTEVWRALRRAQRRRVIGGQTYDMLIAACALKAGARTIITWNVHHLATAAREIDIEVPG' A
#
# COMPACT_ATOMS: atom_id res chain seq x y z
N MET A 1 8.51 24.04 18.83
CA MET A 1 8.75 22.92 17.89
C MET A 1 7.43 22.15 17.80
N LYS A 2 6.80 22.06 16.61
CA LYS A 2 5.64 21.18 16.45
C LYS A 2 6.16 19.75 16.32
N ASP A 3 5.66 18.84 17.14
CA ASP A 3 6.09 17.44 17.14
C ASP A 3 5.51 16.65 15.95
N ALA A 4 5.85 15.36 15.89
CA ALA A 4 5.40 14.48 14.82
C ALA A 4 3.86 14.34 14.77
N ILE A 5 3.17 14.38 15.92
CA ILE A 5 1.71 14.25 15.97
C ILE A 5 1.05 15.49 15.37
N ALA A 6 1.53 16.68 15.73
CA ALA A 6 1.01 17.93 15.16
C ALA A 6 1.13 17.98 13.62
N LEU A 7 2.20 17.41 13.05
CA LEU A 7 2.35 17.27 11.60
C LEU A 7 1.37 16.26 11.00
N LEU A 8 1.20 15.10 11.62
CA LEU A 8 0.25 14.08 11.15
C LEU A 8 -1.19 14.58 11.20
N GLU A 9 -1.57 15.29 12.26
CA GLU A 9 -2.91 15.84 12.39
C GLU A 9 -3.21 16.91 11.33
N ALA A 10 -2.24 17.79 11.05
CA ALA A 10 -2.42 18.87 10.09
C ALA A 10 -2.55 18.38 8.64
N ASN A 11 -1.95 17.24 8.30
CA ASN A 11 -1.91 16.73 6.92
C ASN A 11 -2.86 15.55 6.67
N TRP A 12 -3.06 14.66 7.64
CA TRP A 12 -3.71 13.36 7.41
C TRP A 12 -4.93 13.05 8.30
N ARG A 13 -5.27 13.88 9.29
CA ARG A 13 -6.38 13.58 10.23
C ARG A 13 -7.71 13.25 9.56
N GLY A 14 -8.04 13.93 8.46
CA GLY A 14 -9.27 13.73 7.70
C GLY A 14 -9.15 12.76 6.52
N THR A 15 -7.98 12.14 6.31
CA THR A 15 -7.76 11.29 5.14
C THR A 15 -8.49 9.95 5.32
N PRO A 16 -9.28 9.50 4.34
CA PRO A 16 -9.90 8.18 4.39
C PRO A 16 -8.84 7.08 4.52
N VAL A 17 -9.07 6.16 5.46
CA VAL A 17 -8.19 4.99 5.67
C VAL A 17 -8.89 3.76 5.13
N VAL A 18 -8.13 2.93 4.40
CA VAL A 18 -8.62 1.65 3.88
C VAL A 18 -7.90 0.51 4.59
N GLN A 19 -8.69 -0.39 5.15
CA GLN A 19 -8.22 -1.62 5.77
C GLN A 19 -8.74 -2.85 5.04
N LEU A 20 -7.91 -3.88 4.98
CA LEU A 20 -8.34 -5.22 4.58
C LEU A 20 -9.03 -5.90 5.76
N THR A 21 -10.08 -6.64 5.48
CA THR A 21 -10.63 -7.64 6.41
C THR A 21 -9.64 -8.80 6.57
N THR A 22 -9.78 -9.58 7.64
CA THR A 22 -8.96 -10.79 7.86
C THR A 22 -8.93 -11.71 6.66
N THR A 23 -10.08 -11.95 6.02
CA THR A 23 -10.19 -12.79 4.83
C THR A 23 -9.41 -12.21 3.64
N GLU A 24 -9.46 -10.90 3.44
CA GLU A 24 -8.73 -10.22 2.37
C GLU A 24 -7.22 -10.23 2.62
N VAL A 25 -6.78 -10.07 3.87
CA VAL A 25 -5.36 -10.23 4.26
C VAL A 25 -4.87 -11.63 3.87
N TRP A 26 -5.57 -12.69 4.28
CA TRP A 26 -5.15 -14.06 3.94
C TRP A 26 -5.15 -14.32 2.43
N ARG A 27 -6.09 -13.74 1.69
CA ARG A 27 -6.11 -13.79 0.22
C ARG A 27 -4.86 -13.12 -0.37
N ALA A 28 -4.50 -11.94 0.13
CA ALA A 28 -3.31 -11.22 -0.31
C ALA A 28 -2.02 -11.98 0.04
N LEU A 29 -1.93 -12.60 1.22
CA LEU A 29 -0.78 -13.42 1.62
C LEU A 29 -0.61 -14.66 0.73
N ARG A 30 -1.70 -15.38 0.44
CA ARG A 30 -1.66 -16.52 -0.50
C ARG A 30 -1.22 -16.08 -1.91
N ARG A 31 -1.60 -14.87 -2.32
CA ARG A 31 -1.15 -14.29 -3.59
C ARG A 31 0.35 -13.95 -3.56
N ALA A 32 0.84 -13.33 -2.48
CA ALA A 32 2.25 -13.04 -2.28
C ALA A 32 3.09 -14.33 -2.33
N GLN A 33 2.64 -15.38 -1.64
CA GLN A 33 3.26 -16.70 -1.69
C GLN A 33 3.35 -17.25 -3.13
N ARG A 34 2.25 -17.23 -3.89
CA ARG A 34 2.24 -17.69 -5.30
C ARG A 34 3.19 -16.89 -6.20
N ARG A 35 3.42 -15.61 -5.87
CA ARG A 35 4.36 -14.71 -6.56
C ARG A 35 5.79 -14.81 -6.02
N ARG A 36 6.07 -15.72 -5.08
CA ARG A 36 7.38 -15.90 -4.42
C ARG A 36 7.90 -14.61 -3.75
N VAL A 37 6.97 -13.77 -3.29
CA VAL A 37 7.27 -12.55 -2.55
C VAL A 37 7.67 -12.92 -1.12
N ILE A 38 8.75 -12.34 -0.62
CA ILE A 38 9.32 -12.63 0.71
C ILE A 38 9.67 -11.36 1.48
N GLY A 39 9.71 -11.45 2.81
CA GLY A 39 10.13 -10.35 3.68
C GLY A 39 9.26 -9.10 3.53
N GLY A 40 9.91 -7.94 3.47
CA GLY A 40 9.27 -6.61 3.42
C GLY A 40 8.27 -6.44 2.27
N GLN A 41 8.52 -7.09 1.13
CA GLN A 41 7.62 -7.04 -0.04
C GLN A 41 6.23 -7.62 0.23
N THR A 42 6.07 -8.42 1.30
CA THR A 42 4.76 -8.89 1.75
C THR A 42 3.88 -7.71 2.19
N TYR A 43 4.46 -6.71 2.86
CA TYR A 43 3.73 -5.50 3.25
C TYR A 43 3.38 -4.63 2.04
N ASP A 44 4.31 -4.51 1.09
CA ASP A 44 4.06 -3.82 -0.19
C ASP A 44 2.86 -4.44 -0.94
N MET A 45 2.74 -5.77 -0.93
CA MET A 45 1.58 -6.48 -1.49
C MET A 45 0.27 -6.21 -0.71
N LEU A 46 0.32 -6.04 0.60
CA LEU A 46 -0.86 -5.66 1.40
C LEU A 46 -1.28 -4.21 1.13
N ILE A 47 -0.33 -3.29 1.00
CA ILE A 47 -0.58 -1.89 0.61
C ILE A 47 -1.23 -1.84 -0.78
N ALA A 48 -0.71 -2.59 -1.75
CA ALA A 48 -1.30 -2.69 -3.07
C ALA A 48 -2.73 -3.26 -3.02
N ALA A 49 -2.98 -4.27 -2.18
CA ALA A 49 -4.32 -4.81 -2.00
C ALA A 49 -5.29 -3.80 -1.38
N CYS A 50 -4.85 -2.97 -0.42
CA CYS A 50 -5.64 -1.85 0.10
C CYS A 50 -5.97 -0.84 -1.02
N ALA A 51 -4.99 -0.46 -1.82
CA ALA A 51 -5.18 0.49 -2.92
C ALA A 51 -6.19 -0.02 -3.95
N LEU A 52 -6.07 -1.30 -4.35
CA LEU A 52 -7.03 -1.96 -5.24
C LEU A 52 -8.44 -2.03 -4.63
N LYS A 53 -8.56 -2.36 -3.34
CA LYS A 53 -9.84 -2.35 -2.62
C LYS A 53 -10.48 -0.95 -2.60
N ALA A 54 -9.66 0.09 -2.47
CA ALA A 54 -10.10 1.48 -2.47
C ALA A 54 -10.55 1.99 -3.86
N GLY A 55 -10.31 1.22 -4.92
CA GLY A 55 -10.49 1.68 -6.30
C GLY A 55 -9.45 2.74 -6.72
N ALA A 56 -8.29 2.76 -6.05
CA ALA A 56 -7.21 3.67 -6.42
C ALA A 56 -6.66 3.32 -7.81
N ARG A 57 -6.35 4.34 -8.60
CA ARG A 57 -5.73 4.17 -9.93
C ARG A 57 -4.20 4.16 -9.87
N THR A 58 -3.62 4.83 -8.88
CA THR A 58 -2.18 5.05 -8.78
C THR A 58 -1.72 4.93 -7.32
N ILE A 59 -0.57 4.30 -7.11
CA ILE A 59 0.17 4.33 -5.85
C ILE A 59 1.36 5.28 -6.02
N ILE A 60 1.42 6.28 -5.15
CA ILE A 60 2.53 7.23 -5.08
C ILE A 60 3.57 6.68 -4.11
N THR A 61 4.79 6.39 -4.57
CA THR A 61 5.83 5.77 -3.74
C THR A 61 7.25 6.08 -4.23
N TRP A 62 8.20 6.22 -3.29
CA TRP A 62 9.63 6.20 -3.62
C TRP A 62 10.20 4.78 -3.79
N ASN A 63 9.44 3.75 -3.41
CA ASN A 63 9.89 2.35 -3.44
C ASN A 63 9.29 1.56 -4.62
N VAL A 64 9.51 2.08 -5.84
CA VAL A 64 8.90 1.54 -7.07
C VAL A 64 9.22 0.08 -7.32
N HIS A 65 10.46 -0.35 -7.01
CA HIS A 65 10.92 -1.72 -7.28
C HIS A 65 10.16 -2.77 -6.47
N HIS A 66 9.74 -2.43 -5.24
CA HIS A 66 9.03 -3.37 -4.39
C HIS A 66 7.56 -3.53 -4.82
N LEU A 67 6.94 -2.45 -5.29
CA LEU A 67 5.58 -2.49 -5.80
C LEU A 67 5.48 -2.93 -7.26
N ALA A 68 6.60 -3.17 -7.95
CA ALA A 68 6.62 -3.66 -9.33
C ALA A 68 5.79 -4.95 -9.54
N THR A 69 5.67 -5.80 -8.50
CA THR A 69 4.83 -7.01 -8.57
C THR A 69 3.33 -6.71 -8.62
N ALA A 70 2.90 -5.51 -8.20
CA ALA A 70 1.54 -5.00 -8.27
C ALA A 70 1.29 -4.08 -9.49
N ALA A 71 2.34 -3.63 -10.19
CA ALA A 71 2.27 -2.67 -11.30
C ALA A 71 1.42 -3.11 -12.50
N ARG A 72 1.04 -4.39 -12.58
CA ARG A 72 0.11 -4.89 -13.62
C ARG A 72 -1.36 -4.56 -13.33
N GLU A 73 -1.67 -4.06 -12.15
CA GLU A 73 -3.03 -3.89 -11.64
C GLU A 73 -3.31 -2.46 -11.19
N ILE A 74 -2.26 -1.68 -10.95
CA ILE A 74 -2.35 -0.30 -10.47
C ILE A 74 -1.11 0.45 -10.95
N ASP A 75 -1.27 1.72 -11.32
CA ASP A 75 -0.15 2.55 -11.76
C ASP A 75 0.75 2.88 -10.56
N ILE A 76 2.05 3.07 -10.83
CA ILE A 76 3.03 3.47 -9.82
C ILE A 76 3.69 4.76 -10.29
N GLU A 77 3.71 5.75 -9.42
CA GLU A 77 4.32 7.05 -9.68
C GLU A 77 5.26 7.43 -8.52
N VAL A 78 6.39 8.03 -8.87
CA VAL A 78 7.34 8.58 -7.89
C VAL A 78 6.91 9.99 -7.55
N PRO A 79 6.78 10.35 -6.26
CA PRO A 79 6.52 11.74 -5.88
C PRO A 79 7.64 12.66 -6.41
N GLY A 80 7.25 13.73 -7.10
CA GLY A 80 8.17 14.76 -7.64
C GLY A 80 8.84 15.61 -6.57
#